data_AF-X1UUB4-F1
#
_entry.id   AF-X1UUB4-F1
#
_cell.length_a   1.000
_cell.length_b   1.000
_cell.length_c   1.000
_cell.angle_alpha   90.00
_cell.angle_beta   90.00
_cell.angle_gamma   90.00
#
_symmetry.space_group_name_H-M   'P 1'
#
loop_
_entity.id
_entity.type
_entity.pdbx_description
1 polymer ?
#
loop_
_entity_poly.entity_id
_entity_poly.type
_entity_poly.pdbx_seq_one_letter_code
_entity_poly.pdbx_strand_id
1 'polypeptide(L)'
;KSLIFMPMAISFVGAGVIWKFVYAYRPAMAAQTGILNAIRSFFNLDPLPWLIIRPWFNNFCLIIVGVWIWTGFCMVILSASYKGIPRELLEAARVDGATEFKIFWKIILPLMK
;
A
#
# COMPACT_ATOMS: atom_id res chain seq x y z
N LYS A 1 -13.28 3.67 -4.32
CA LYS A 1 -13.27 2.18 -4.30
C LYS A 1 -12.35 1.62 -5.39
N SER A 2 -12.50 2.02 -6.66
CA SER A 2 -11.78 1.42 -7.80
C SER A 2 -10.25 1.57 -7.80
N LEU A 3 -9.69 2.66 -7.25
CA LEU A 3 -8.23 2.88 -7.13
C LEU A 3 -7.53 1.81 -6.27
N ILE A 4 -8.21 1.27 -5.26
CA ILE A 4 -7.64 0.29 -4.32
C ILE A 4 -7.62 -1.12 -4.95
N PHE A 5 -8.52 -1.40 -5.89
CA PHE A 5 -8.60 -2.69 -6.58
C PHE A 5 -7.75 -2.73 -7.86
N MET A 6 -7.29 -1.58 -8.34
CA MET A 6 -6.47 -1.47 -9.56
C MET A 6 -5.22 -2.38 -9.56
N PRO A 7 -4.45 -2.52 -8.45
CA PRO A 7 -3.27 -3.39 -8.44
C PRO A 7 -3.60 -4.88 -8.62
N MET A 8 -4.75 -5.34 -8.14
CA MET A 8 -5.18 -6.74 -8.26
C MET A 8 -5.46 -7.15 -9.71
N ALA A 9 -5.88 -6.20 -10.55
CA ALA A 9 -6.16 -6.46 -11.95
C ALA A 9 -4.89 -6.57 -12.82
N ILE A 10 -3.73 -6.21 -12.28
CA ILE A 10 -2.45 -6.18 -13.01
C ILE A 10 -1.70 -7.49 -12.72
N SER A 11 -1.18 -8.14 -13.77
CA SER A 11 -0.36 -9.34 -13.60
C SER A 11 0.94 -9.04 -12.85
N PHE A 12 1.52 -10.04 -12.18
CA PHE A 12 2.81 -9.88 -11.48
C PHE A 12 3.93 -9.37 -12.41
N VAL A 13 3.94 -9.81 -13.67
CA VAL A 13 4.89 -9.32 -14.68
C VAL A 13 4.65 -7.84 -14.98
N GLY A 14 3.39 -7.44 -15.19
CA GLY A 14 3.01 -6.04 -15.40
C GLY A 14 3.39 -5.15 -14.21
N ALA A 15 3.11 -5.61 -12.99
CA ALA A 15 3.50 -4.93 -11.75
C ALA A 15 5.03 -4.77 -11.66
N GLY A 16 5.79 -5.82 -11.98
CA GLY A 16 7.25 -5.77 -12.04
C GLY A 16 7.76 -4.74 -13.05
N VAL A 17 7.15 -4.66 -14.23
CA VAL A 17 7.50 -3.65 -15.24
C VAL A 17 7.20 -2.23 -14.76
N ILE A 18 6.03 -2.00 -14.16
CA ILE A 18 5.65 -0.68 -13.60
C ILE A 18 6.68 -0.23 -12.56
N TRP A 19 6.96 -1.09 -11.56
CA TRP A 19 7.88 -0.72 -10.49
C TRP A 19 9.35 -0.66 -10.93
N LYS A 20 9.73 -1.42 -11.97
CA LYS A 20 11.02 -1.23 -12.64
C LYS A 20 11.16 0.18 -13.23
N PHE A 21 10.10 0.73 -13.84
CA PHE A 21 10.11 2.11 -14.28
C PHE A 21 10.10 3.09 -13.10
N VAL A 22 9.32 2.84 -12.04
CA VAL A 22 9.29 3.71 -10.84
C VAL A 22 10.69 3.87 -10.22
N TYR A 23 11.42 2.75 -10.07
CA TYR A 23 12.76 2.71 -9.48
C TYR A 23 13.91 2.87 -10.49
N ALA A 24 13.61 3.16 -11.76
CA ALA A 24 14.64 3.26 -12.78
C ALA A 24 15.65 4.35 -12.41
N TYR A 25 16.93 3.97 -12.48
CA TYR A 25 18.05 4.86 -12.20
C TYR A 25 18.82 5.13 -13.49
N ARG A 26 19.15 6.40 -13.71
CA ARG A 26 20.08 6.85 -14.74
C ARG A 26 21.09 7.82 -14.11
N PRO A 27 22.31 7.91 -14.64
CA PRO A 27 23.31 8.88 -14.19
C PRO A 27 22.77 10.31 -14.22
N ALA A 28 23.26 11.19 -13.35
CA ALA A 28 22.78 12.57 -13.21
C ALA A 28 22.83 13.41 -14.50
N MET A 29 23.76 13.09 -15.42
CA MET A 29 23.89 13.77 -16.71
C MET A 29 22.85 13.31 -17.76
N ALA A 30 22.06 12.28 -17.46
CA ALA A 30 21.04 11.75 -18.37
C ALA A 30 19.63 12.09 -17.86
N ALA A 31 18.70 12.30 -18.80
CA ALA A 31 17.30 12.50 -18.47
C ALA A 31 16.75 11.31 -17.67
N GLN A 32 16.23 11.59 -16.48
CA GLN A 32 15.69 10.57 -15.59
C GLN A 32 14.36 10.04 -16.14
N THR A 33 14.30 8.74 -16.38
CA THR A 33 13.07 8.06 -16.82
C THR A 33 12.26 7.48 -15.67
N GLY A 34 12.87 7.36 -14.48
CA GLY A 34 12.21 6.79 -13.33
C GLY A 34 11.42 7.81 -12.53
N ILE A 35 10.20 7.47 -12.14
CA ILE A 35 9.26 8.43 -11.50
C ILE A 35 9.87 9.01 -10.22
N LEU A 36 10.46 8.19 -9.35
CA LEU A 36 11.03 8.68 -8.10
C LEU A 36 12.26 9.56 -8.32
N ASN A 37 13.10 9.22 -9.30
CA ASN A 37 14.27 10.01 -9.63
C ASN A 37 13.90 11.30 -10.38
N ALA A 38 12.84 11.28 -11.19
CA ALA A 38 12.29 12.48 -11.82
C ALA A 38 11.77 13.47 -10.77
N ILE A 39 11.05 12.99 -9.74
CA ILE A 39 10.64 13.80 -8.60
C ILE A 39 11.85 14.39 -7.88
N ARG A 40 12.90 13.60 -7.63
CA ARG A 40 14.14 14.10 -7.01
C ARG A 40 14.82 15.18 -7.85
N SER A 41 14.95 14.94 -9.14
CA SER A 41 15.56 15.90 -10.08
C SER A 41 14.76 17.20 -10.19
N PHE A 42 13.43 17.13 -10.06
CA PHE A 42 12.59 18.33 -9.98
C PHE A 42 12.96 19.23 -8.79
N PHE A 43 13.40 18.64 -7.68
CA PHE A 43 13.92 19.37 -6.52
C PHE A 43 15.45 19.59 -6.55
N ASN A 44 16.11 19.42 -7.70
CA ASN A 44 17.57 19.48 -7.85
C ASN A 44 18.36 18.54 -6.92
N LEU A 45 17.76 17.40 -6.54
CA LEU A 45 18.43 16.37 -5.76
C LEU A 45 19.05 15.32 -6.70
N ASP A 46 20.22 14.80 -6.31
CA ASP A 46 20.89 13.75 -7.07
C ASP A 46 20.02 12.48 -7.20
N PRO A 47 19.99 11.84 -8.38
CA PRO A 47 19.26 10.60 -8.58
C PRO A 47 19.88 9.49 -7.73
N LEU A 48 19.03 8.65 -7.15
CA LEU A 48 19.46 7.54 -6.31
C LEU A 48 19.21 6.20 -7.00
N PRO A 49 20.16 5.25 -6.93
CA PRO A 49 19.94 3.89 -7.37
C PRO A 49 19.18 3.10 -6.29
N TRP A 50 17.86 3.28 -6.22
CA TRP A 50 16.95 2.77 -5.18
C TRP A 50 17.17 1.28 -4.81
N LEU A 51 17.42 0.42 -5.80
CA LEU A 51 17.57 -1.02 -5.60
C LEU A 51 19.02 -1.48 -5.35
N ILE A 52 20.01 -0.62 -5.57
CA ILE A 52 21.45 -0.99 -5.54
C ILE A 52 22.15 -0.35 -4.34
N ILE A 53 21.68 0.82 -3.88
CA ILE A 53 22.42 1.66 -2.93
C ILE A 53 22.73 0.96 -1.61
N ARG A 54 21.78 0.19 -1.07
CA ARG A 54 21.89 -0.55 0.19
C ARG A 54 20.99 -1.79 0.16
N PRO A 55 21.46 -2.98 0.57
CA PRO A 55 20.64 -4.21 0.55
C PRO A 55 19.33 -4.12 1.35
N TRP A 56 19.36 -3.51 2.54
CA TRP A 56 18.16 -3.34 3.37
C TRP A 56 17.12 -2.41 2.72
N PHE A 57 17.59 -1.39 2.01
CA PHE A 57 16.72 -0.42 1.34
C PHE A 57 16.09 -1.02 0.08
N ASN A 58 16.82 -1.89 -0.63
CA ASN A 58 16.26 -2.70 -1.70
C ASN A 58 15.09 -3.58 -1.19
N ASN A 59 15.30 -4.30 -0.09
CA ASN A 59 14.25 -5.13 0.50
C ASN A 59 13.03 -4.30 0.89
N PHE A 60 13.25 -3.11 1.48
CA PHE A 60 12.16 -2.19 1.79
C PHE A 60 11.38 -1.74 0.55
N CYS A 61 12.08 -1.36 -0.54
CA CYS A 61 11.44 -0.98 -1.81
C CYS A 61 10.61 -2.14 -2.39
N LEU A 62 11.10 -3.38 -2.31
CA LEU A 62 10.39 -4.57 -2.78
C LEU A 62 9.19 -4.92 -1.89
N ILE A 63 9.28 -4.72 -0.57
CA ILE A 63 8.14 -4.89 0.35
C ILE A 63 7.01 -3.91 -0.01
N ILE A 64 7.33 -2.67 -0.36
CA ILE A 64 6.32 -1.69 -0.82
C ILE A 64 5.58 -2.22 -2.06
N VAL A 65 6.30 -2.81 -3.03
CA VAL A 65 5.67 -3.42 -4.21
C VAL A 65 4.76 -4.57 -3.79
N GLY A 66 5.22 -5.44 -2.88
CA GLY A 66 4.43 -6.56 -2.37
C GLY A 66 3.15 -6.09 -1.69
N VAL A 67 3.24 -5.13 -0.76
CA VAL A 67 2.09 -4.53 -0.09
C VAL A 67 1.13 -3.92 -1.11
N TRP A 68 1.63 -3.19 -2.10
CA TRP A 68 0.81 -2.58 -3.14
C TRP A 68 0.00 -3.61 -3.95
N ILE A 69 0.61 -4.74 -4.33
CA ILE A 69 -0.07 -5.82 -5.04
C ILE A 69 -1.16 -6.46 -4.16
N TRP A 70 -0.83 -6.77 -2.90
CA TRP A 70 -1.73 -7.51 -2.00
C TRP A 70 -2.82 -6.65 -1.35
N THR A 71 -2.64 -5.33 -1.27
CA THR A 71 -3.59 -4.40 -0.62
C THR A 71 -5.01 -4.56 -1.16
N GLY A 72 -5.16 -4.68 -2.48
CA GLY A 72 -6.47 -4.86 -3.11
C GLY A 72 -7.18 -6.13 -2.62
N PHE A 73 -6.44 -7.23 -2.50
CA PHE A 73 -6.96 -8.52 -2.03
C PHE A 73 -7.36 -8.48 -0.56
N CYS A 74 -6.48 -7.98 0.30
CA CYS A 74 -6.77 -7.81 1.72
C CYS A 74 -8.01 -6.92 1.91
N MET A 75 -8.15 -5.84 1.13
CA MET A 75 -9.32 -4.96 1.21
C MET A 75 -10.63 -5.64 0.83
N VAL A 76 -10.65 -6.54 -0.16
CA VAL A 76 -11.87 -7.33 -0.48
C VAL A 76 -12.27 -8.18 0.71
N ILE A 77 -11.33 -8.95 1.27
CA ILE A 77 -11.59 -9.86 2.39
C ILE A 77 -12.06 -9.09 3.62
N LEU A 78 -11.29 -8.07 4.03
CA LEU A 78 -11.60 -7.26 5.20
C LEU A 78 -12.96 -6.54 5.05
N SER A 79 -13.30 -6.08 3.83
CA SER A 79 -14.60 -5.48 3.57
C SER A 79 -15.75 -6.50 3.65
N ALA A 80 -15.52 -7.74 3.24
CA ALA A 80 -16.50 -8.81 3.35
C ALA A 80 -16.74 -9.20 4.82
N SER A 81 -15.68 -9.42 5.58
CA SER A 81 -15.76 -9.72 7.02
C SER A 81 -16.41 -8.59 7.81
N TYR A 82 -16.05 -7.32 7.52
CA TYR A 82 -16.64 -6.16 8.19
C TYR A 82 -18.15 -6.05 7.95
N LYS A 83 -18.62 -6.32 6.73
CA LYS A 83 -20.05 -6.32 6.42
C LYS A 83 -20.84 -7.41 7.15
N GLY A 84 -20.17 -8.47 7.62
CA GLY A 84 -20.78 -9.54 8.41
C GLY A 84 -21.08 -9.15 9.86
N ILE A 85 -20.56 -8.01 10.34
CA ILE A 85 -20.78 -7.55 11.72
C ILE A 85 -22.16 -6.87 11.82
N PRO A 86 -23.05 -7.31 12.73
CA PRO A 86 -24.34 -6.66 12.95
C PRO A 86 -24.16 -5.20 13.40
N ARG A 87 -24.88 -4.27 12.76
CA ARG A 87 -24.80 -2.84 13.12
C ARG A 87 -25.30 -2.55 14.53
N GLU A 88 -26.29 -3.30 14.98
CA GLU A 88 -26.88 -3.22 16.31
C GLU A 88 -25.82 -3.40 17.42
N LEU A 89 -24.84 -4.29 17.22
CA LEU A 89 -23.72 -4.50 18.14
C LEU A 89 -22.82 -3.25 18.25
N LEU A 90 -22.59 -2.57 17.14
CA LEU A 90 -21.78 -1.34 17.10
C LEU A 90 -22.55 -0.17 17.72
N GLU A 91 -23.86 -0.08 17.48
CA GLU A 91 -24.73 0.93 18.07
C GLU A 91 -24.88 0.74 19.58
N ALA A 92 -25.11 -0.49 20.04
CA ALA A 92 -25.14 -0.82 21.47
C ALA A 92 -23.83 -0.42 22.18
N ALA A 93 -22.67 -0.74 21.58
CA ALA A 93 -21.39 -0.36 22.13
C ALA A 93 -21.19 1.16 22.23
N ARG A 94 -21.75 1.94 21.28
CA ARG A 94 -21.73 3.41 21.34
C ARG A 94 -22.66 3.95 22.43
N VAL A 95 -23.83 3.35 22.61
CA VAL A 95 -24.75 3.70 23.72
C VAL A 95 -24.09 3.42 25.07
N ASP A 96 -23.32 2.34 25.18
CA ASP A 96 -22.51 1.99 26.35
C ASP A 96 -21.27 2.89 26.55
N GLY A 97 -21.10 3.92 25.72
CA GLY A 97 -20.01 4.90 25.83
C GLY A 97 -18.64 4.41 25.34
N ALA A 98 -18.57 3.34 24.53
CA ALA A 98 -17.32 2.91 23.94
C ALA A 98 -16.85 3.88 22.84
N THR A 99 -15.58 4.26 22.86
CA THR A 99 -14.95 5.04 21.78
C THR A 99 -14.71 4.19 20.54
N GLU A 100 -14.64 4.80 19.36
CA GLU A 100 -14.41 4.08 18.10
C GLU A 100 -13.12 3.24 18.12
N PHE A 101 -12.07 3.69 18.82
CA PHE A 101 -10.84 2.90 19.00
C PHE A 101 -11.08 1.64 19.84
N LYS A 102 -11.89 1.74 20.91
CA LYS A 102 -12.28 0.59 21.73
C LYS A 102 -13.17 -0.37 20.93
N ILE A 103 -14.13 0.17 20.18
CA ILE A 103 -15.00 -0.60 19.28
C ILE A 103 -14.15 -1.36 18.23
N PHE A 104 -13.16 -0.71 17.63
CA PHE A 104 -12.28 -1.34 16.66
C PHE A 104 -11.53 -2.55 17.25
N TRP A 105 -10.82 -2.37 18.36
CA TRP A 105 -9.98 -3.44 18.93
C TRP A 105 -10.76 -4.51 19.70
N LYS A 106 -11.91 -4.17 20.30
CA LYS A 106 -12.68 -5.10 21.15
C LYS A 106 -13.86 -5.75 20.44
N ILE A 107 -14.35 -5.17 19.35
CA ILE A 107 -15.54 -5.66 18.65
C ILE A 107 -15.19 -5.97 17.19
N ILE A 108 -14.75 -4.99 16.42
CA ILE A 108 -14.52 -5.18 14.97
C ILE A 108 -13.44 -6.22 14.71
N LEU A 109 -12.23 -6.00 15.25
CA LEU A 109 -11.09 -6.87 14.99
C LEU A 109 -11.27 -8.31 15.53
N PRO A 110 -11.85 -8.55 16.73
CA PRO A 110 -12.14 -9.90 17.21
C PRO A 110 -13.28 -10.63 16.47
N LEU A 111 -14.25 -9.89 15.93
CA LEU A 111 -15.38 -10.47 15.17
C LEU A 111 -15.04 -10.72 13.70
N MET A 112 -14.06 -10.00 13.14
CA MET A 112 -13.49 -10.29 11.82
C MET A 112 -12.61 -11.54 11.89
N LYS A 113 -13.24 -12.73 11.95
CA LYS A 113 -12.58 -14.03 11.71
C LYS A 113 -12.75 -14.46 10.26
#